data_AF-A0A7Y0SCB1-F1
#
_entry.id   AF-A0A7Y0SCB1-F1
#
_cell.length_a   1.000
_cell.length_b   1.000
_cell.length_c   1.000
_cell.angle_alpha   90.00
_cell.angle_beta   90.00
_cell.angle_gamma   90.00
#
_symmetry.space_group_name_H-M   'P 1'
#
loop_
_entity.id
_entity.type
_entity.pdbx_description
1 polymer ?
#
loop_
_entity_poly.entity_id
_entity_poly.type
_entity_poly.pdbx_seq_one_letter_code
_entity_poly.pdbx_strand_id
1 'polypeptide(L)'
;ELALSGGLRPVKGVLPAALEASKIQRHLVVPHVNGDQAALVGKEQHKSAQSLLEVCAELCGQHRLNLFQTPKRKIVEKHGRDLQDIIGQQQGKRAL
;
A
#
# COMPACT_ATOMS: atom_id res chain seq x y z
N GLU A 1 4.03 6.39 11.84
CA GLU A 1 4.23 7.44 12.86
C GLU A 1 2.98 7.55 13.72
N LEU A 2 3.11 8.07 14.95
CA LEU A 2 2.00 8.16 15.91
C LEU A 2 1.70 9.62 16.25
N ALA A 3 0.44 10.03 16.22
CA ALA A 3 -0.02 11.32 16.74
C ALA A 3 -0.28 11.23 18.26
N LEU A 4 -0.25 12.37 18.97
CA LEU A 4 -0.55 12.42 20.41
C LEU A 4 -1.98 11.92 20.75
N SER A 5 -2.90 12.04 19.79
CA SER A 5 -4.26 11.49 19.89
C SER A 5 -4.33 9.96 19.79
N GLY A 6 -3.22 9.28 19.51
CA GLY A 6 -3.18 7.84 19.26
C GLY A 6 -3.46 7.44 17.81
N GLY A 7 -3.72 8.40 16.91
CA GLY A 7 -3.92 8.14 15.48
C GLY A 7 -2.63 7.80 14.72
N LEU A 8 -2.70 6.85 13.79
CA LEU A 8 -1.58 6.50 12.91
C LEU A 8 -1.46 7.49 11.74
N ARG A 9 -0.26 8.06 11.57
CA ARG A 9 0.07 9.01 10.51
C ARG A 9 0.81 8.34 9.36
N PRO A 10 0.62 8.81 8.11
CA PRO A 10 1.28 8.25 6.93
C PRO A 10 2.79 8.23 7.10
N VAL A 11 3.43 7.21 6.55
CA VAL A 11 4.89 7.07 6.53
C VAL A 11 5.41 6.87 5.13
N LYS A 12 6.69 7.25 4.94
CA LYS A 12 7.46 6.94 3.74
C LYS A 12 8.10 5.55 3.87
N GLY A 13 8.50 4.96 2.74
CA GLY A 13 9.28 3.72 2.75
C GLY A 13 8.48 2.45 3.04
N VAL A 14 7.16 2.45 2.85
CA VAL A 14 6.31 1.28 3.11
C VAL A 14 6.65 0.11 2.20
N LEU A 15 6.94 0.35 0.93
CA LEU A 15 7.31 -0.70 -0.03
C LEU A 15 8.58 -1.47 0.37
N PRO A 16 9.75 -0.82 0.61
CA PRO A 16 10.94 -1.56 1.04
C PRO A 16 10.74 -2.23 2.40
N ALA A 17 10.02 -1.59 3.34
CA ALA A 17 9.73 -2.20 4.64
C ALA A 17 8.85 -3.45 4.52
N ALA A 18 7.81 -3.40 3.68
CA ALA A 18 6.93 -4.54 3.41
C ALA A 18 7.72 -5.68 2.74
N LEU A 19 8.57 -5.36 1.77
CA LEU A 19 9.40 -6.35 1.08
C LEU A 19 10.32 -7.10 2.05
N GLU A 20 11.03 -6.39 2.93
CA GLU A 20 11.90 -7.03 3.91
C GLU A 20 11.10 -7.84 4.94
N ALA A 21 9.96 -7.32 5.42
CA ALA A 21 9.07 -8.06 6.31
C ALA A 21 8.58 -9.37 5.66
N SER A 22 8.25 -9.34 4.37
CA SER A 22 7.86 -10.52 3.61
C SER A 22 8.96 -11.56 3.52
N LYS A 23 10.20 -11.14 3.24
CA LYS A 23 11.38 -12.05 3.16
C LYS A 23 11.63 -12.79 4.46
N ILE A 24 11.42 -12.14 5.61
CA ILE A 24 11.59 -12.75 6.94
C ILE A 24 10.29 -13.35 7.51
N GLN A 25 9.26 -13.50 6.67
CA GLN A 25 7.96 -14.09 7.03
C GLN A 25 7.27 -13.41 8.22
N ARG A 26 7.36 -12.07 8.29
CA ARG A 26 6.70 -11.25 9.31
C ARG A 26 5.55 -10.45 8.71
N HIS A 27 4.56 -10.15 9.54
CA HIS A 27 3.47 -9.24 9.20
C HIS A 27 3.90 -7.79 9.49
N LEU A 28 3.59 -6.89 8.55
CA LEU A 28 3.80 -5.45 8.73
C LEU A 28 2.43 -4.81 8.97
N VAL A 29 2.34 -3.97 10.01
CA VAL A 29 1.16 -3.14 10.27
C VAL A 29 1.47 -1.71 9.82
N VAL A 30 0.66 -1.17 8.91
CA VAL A 30 0.81 0.19 8.37
C VAL A 30 -0.41 1.07 8.67
N PRO A 31 -0.30 2.40 8.60
CA PRO A 31 -1.48 3.27 8.58
C PRO A 31 -2.42 2.87 7.42
N HIS A 32 -3.74 2.99 7.57
CA HIS A 32 -4.70 2.71 6.48
C HIS A 32 -4.37 3.45 5.18
N VAL A 33 -3.92 4.70 5.27
CA VAL A 33 -3.51 5.52 4.13
C VAL A 33 -2.33 4.93 3.33
N ASN A 34 -1.55 4.05 3.95
CA ASN A 34 -0.45 3.33 3.32
C ASN A 34 -0.84 1.91 2.88
N GLY A 35 -2.08 1.47 3.12
CA GLY A 35 -2.52 0.10 2.90
C GLY A 35 -2.39 -0.36 1.45
N ASP A 36 -2.70 0.51 0.49
CA ASP A 36 -2.51 0.23 -0.94
C ASP A 36 -1.04 -0.06 -1.29
N GLN A 37 -0.08 0.61 -0.64
CA GLN A 37 1.35 0.37 -0.87
C GLN A 37 1.79 -0.98 -0.32
N ALA A 38 1.36 -1.32 0.90
CA ALA A 38 1.66 -2.63 1.49
C ALA A 38 1.01 -3.76 0.67
N ALA A 39 -0.17 -3.53 0.10
CA ALA A 39 -0.87 -4.52 -0.71
C ALA A 39 -0.13 -4.91 -2.00
N LEU A 40 0.71 -4.01 -2.54
CA LEU A 40 1.53 -4.30 -3.73
C LEU A 40 2.57 -5.40 -3.47
N VAL A 41 3.00 -5.57 -2.22
CA VAL A 41 3.99 -6.58 -1.83
C VAL A 41 3.30 -7.87 -1.36
N GLY A 42 2.25 -7.75 -0.55
CA GLY A 42 1.59 -8.91 0.05
C GLY A 42 0.26 -8.57 0.69
N LYS A 43 -0.81 -8.53 -0.11
CA LYS A 43 -2.16 -8.17 0.34
C LYS A 43 -2.64 -8.99 1.55
N GLU A 44 -2.41 -10.30 1.54
CA GLU A 44 -2.87 -11.21 2.61
C GLU A 44 -1.83 -11.33 3.74
N GLN A 45 -0.64 -10.76 3.59
CA GLN A 45 0.44 -10.83 4.57
C GLN A 45 0.49 -9.59 5.47
N HIS A 46 0.24 -8.41 4.94
CA HIS A 46 0.31 -7.18 5.73
C HIS A 46 -1.05 -6.78 6.28
N LYS A 47 -1.06 -5.86 7.23
CA LYS A 47 -2.26 -5.37 7.89
C LYS A 47 -2.20 -3.86 7.99
N SER A 48 -3.32 -3.25 8.34
CA SER A 48 -3.34 -1.82 8.60
C SER A 48 -4.27 -1.43 9.73
N ALA A 49 -4.00 -0.28 10.34
CA ALA A 49 -4.82 0.31 11.41
C ALA A 49 -4.97 1.83 11.20
N GLN A 50 -5.96 2.44 11.84
CA GLN A 50 -6.11 3.90 11.95
C GLN A 50 -5.57 4.42 13.29
N SER A 51 -5.47 3.58 14.31
CA SER A 51 -5.11 3.97 15.67
C SER A 51 -4.19 2.97 16.36
N LEU A 52 -3.48 3.42 17.39
CA LEU A 52 -2.70 2.54 18.26
C LEU A 52 -3.61 1.54 19.02
N LEU A 53 -4.83 1.94 19.37
CA LEU A 53 -5.78 1.08 20.07
C LEU A 53 -6.16 -0.14 19.24
N GLU A 54 -6.38 0.01 17.93
CA GLU A 54 -6.62 -1.11 17.01
C GLU A 54 -5.44 -2.09 16.98
N VAL A 55 -4.21 -1.58 16.99
CA VAL A 55 -3.00 -2.42 17.04
C VAL A 55 -2.93 -3.17 18.37
N CYS A 56 -3.18 -2.50 19.49
CA CYS A 56 -3.22 -3.14 20.81
C CYS A 56 -4.32 -4.20 20.89
N ALA A 57 -5.52 -3.91 20.36
CA ALA A 57 -6.63 -4.86 20.34
C ALA A 57 -6.26 -6.15 19.59
N GLU A 58 -5.50 -6.05 18.50
CA GLU A 58 -4.98 -7.23 17.81
C GLU A 58 -3.94 -7.99 18.62
N LEU A 59 -2.96 -7.29 19.20
CA LEU A 59 -1.92 -7.92 20.02
C LEU A 59 -2.50 -8.62 21.25
N CYS A 60 -3.60 -8.09 21.79
CA CYS A 60 -4.35 -8.69 22.89
C CYS A 60 -5.34 -9.78 22.45
N GLY A 61 -5.44 -10.08 21.15
CA GLY A 61 -6.35 -11.10 20.61
C GLY A 61 -7.84 -10.71 20.63
N GLN A 62 -8.15 -9.42 20.77
CA GLN A 62 -9.51 -8.90 20.88
C GLN A 62 -10.12 -8.55 19.52
N HIS A 63 -9.30 -8.13 18.56
CA HIS A 63 -9.76 -7.77 17.22
C HIS A 63 -8.72 -8.11 16.14
N ARG A 64 -9.12 -8.72 15.03
CA ARG A 64 -8.20 -9.06 13.94
C ARG A 64 -8.20 -7.95 12.90
N LEU A 65 -7.03 -7.36 12.64
CA LEU A 65 -6.85 -6.37 11.58
C LEU A 65 -6.75 -7.05 10.22
N ASN A 66 -7.30 -6.36 9.24
CA ASN A 66 -7.15 -6.65 7.82
C ASN A 66 -6.37 -5.51 7.16
N LEU A 67 -5.91 -5.74 5.93
CA LEU A 67 -5.32 -4.68 5.12
C LEU A 67 -6.42 -3.83 4.48
N PHE A 68 -6.46 -2.56 4.85
CA PHE A 68 -7.31 -1.56 4.23
C PHE A 68 -6.77 -1.24 2.84
N GLN A 69 -7.64 -1.26 1.85
CA GLN A 69 -7.32 -0.88 0.48
C GLN A 69 -8.35 0.13 0.02
N THR A 70 -7.90 1.13 -0.73
CA THR A 70 -8.83 2.06 -1.36
C THR A 70 -9.68 1.29 -2.37
N PRO A 71 -11.02 1.37 -2.32
CA PRO A 71 -11.86 0.74 -3.33
C PRO A 71 -11.43 1.18 -4.72
N LYS A 72 -11.15 0.22 -5.61
CA LYS A 72 -10.81 0.56 -7.00
C LYS A 72 -11.99 1.30 -7.62
N ARG A 73 -11.76 2.57 -7.99
CA ARG A 73 -12.72 3.31 -8.81
C ARG A 73 -12.81 2.58 -10.15
N LYS A 74 -14.00 2.09 -10.51
CA LYS A 74 -14.24 1.55 -11.86
C LYS A 74 -13.99 2.68 -12.85
N ILE A 75 -12.87 2.61 -13.56
CA ILE A 75 -12.63 3.47 -14.71
C ILE A 75 -13.59 2.94 -15.77
N VAL A 76 -14.60 3.73 -16.12
CA VAL A 76 -15.36 3.48 -17.35
C VAL A 76 -14.38 3.75 -18.48
N GLU A 77 -13.91 2.69 -19.14
CA GLU A 77 -13.06 2.82 -20.30
C GLU A 77 -13.83 3.55 -21.39
N LYS A 78 -13.55 4.85 -21.53
CA LYS A 78 -13.78 5.54 -22.80
C LYS A 78 -12.76 4.97 -23.77
N HIS A 79 -13.17 3.92 -24.49
CA HIS A 79 -12.46 3.44 -25.67
C HIS A 79 -12.28 4.64 -26.60
N GLY A 80 -11.03 5.08 -26.82
CA GLY A 80 -10.84 6.19 -27.74
C GLY A 80 -9.51 6.92 -27.74
N ARG A 81 -8.42 6.38 -27.17
CA ARG A 81 -7.05 6.78 -27.57
C ARG A 81 -6.13 5.57 -27.51
N ASP A 82 -6.04 4.91 -28.66
CA ASP A 82 -5.04 3.91 -28.97
C ASP A 82 -3.65 4.58 -29.04
N LEU A 83 -2.65 3.97 -28.40
CA LEU A 83 -1.26 4.46 -28.43
C LEU A 83 -0.52 3.99 -29.69
N GLN A 84 -1.19 3.29 -30.61
CA GLN A 84 -0.63 2.85 -31.89
C GLN A 84 -0.19 4.00 -32.82
N ASP A 85 -0.67 5.24 -32.60
CA ASP A 85 -0.29 6.41 -33.40
C ASP A 85 0.96 7.16 -32.92
N ILE A 86 1.68 6.69 -31.90
CA ILE A 86 2.98 7.29 -31.52
C ILE A 86 4.08 6.79 -32.45
N ILE A 87 4.21 7.43 -33.61
CA ILE A 87 5.38 7.33 -34.49
C ILE A 87 6.25 8.59 -34.25
N GLY A 88 7.46 8.40 -33.72
CA GLY A 88 8.47 9.49 -33.66
C GLY A 88 9.10 9.85 -32.31
N GLN A 89 9.35 8.91 -31.39
CA GLN A 89 10.23 9.15 -30.22
C GLN A 89 11.65 8.65 -30.51
N GLN A 90 12.40 9.38 -31.35
CA GLN A 90 13.79 9.07 -31.73
C GLN A 90 14.87 9.63 -30.76
N GLN A 91 14.51 10.01 -29.53
CA GLN A 91 15.52 10.46 -28.55
C GLN A 91 15.17 10.02 -27.13
N GLY A 92 15.61 8.81 -26.78
CA GLY A 92 15.51 8.28 -25.42
C GLY A 92 16.03 6.85 -25.20
N LYS A 93 16.56 6.18 -26.24
CA LYS A 93 17.07 4.79 -26.16
C LYS A 93 18.54 4.67 -25.74
N ARG A 94 19.06 5.54 -24.86
CA ARG A 94 20.45 5.38 -24.34
C ARG A 94 20.58 5.67 -22.84
N ALA A 95 19.63 5.21 -22.03
CA ALA A 95 19.80 5.24 -20.57
C ALA A 95 19.16 4.04 -19.82
N LEU A 96 18.78 2.97 -20.52
CA LEU A 96 18.46 1.68 -19.91
C LEU A 96 19.19 0.58 -20.67
#